data_AF-A0A2N0QDU5-F1
#
_entry.id   AF-A0A2N0QDU5-F1
#
_cell.length_a   1.000
_cell.length_b   1.000
_cell.length_c   1.000
_cell.angle_alpha   90.00
_cell.angle_beta   90.00
_cell.angle_gamma   90.00
#
_symmetry.space_group_name_H-M   'P 1'
#
loop_
_entity.id
_entity.type
_entity.pdbx_description
1 polymer ?
#
loop_
_entity_poly.entity_id
_entity_poly.type
_entity_poly.pdbx_seq_one_letter_code
_entity_poly.pdbx_strand_id
1 'polypeptide(L)'
;MGGMESFMYRRDNELIDVAEAFARKRDGIDDTTKVFLIKLRQLIFTTLENRGFNNININYNQNFLHEFIKKYQSILNNEIDRYHKLKDFEKKQEIKNMADDIIRKVVTLFWFRFKVQEPIAKYTWFNYRDMIDPIRMEGIWDDDDTDNIVVDIFHFPLIADKSTNQIYTPLNSFINIKDIIIQFTSY
;
A
#
# COMPACT_ATOMS: atom_id res chain seq x y z
N MET A 1 -8.13 7.03 -9.62
CA MET A 1 -9.26 6.57 -8.77
C MET A 1 -10.51 7.24 -9.33
N GLY A 2 -11.49 6.49 -9.79
CA GLY A 2 -12.83 6.99 -10.12
C GLY A 2 -13.83 6.29 -9.20
N GLY A 3 -14.98 6.88 -8.92
CA GLY A 3 -15.96 6.34 -7.96
C GLY A 3 -16.03 7.11 -6.64
N MET A 4 -16.77 6.58 -5.67
CA MET A 4 -17.04 7.24 -4.37
C MET A 4 -15.77 7.47 -3.56
N GLU A 5 -14.80 6.57 -3.66
CA GLU A 5 -13.53 6.63 -2.93
C GLU A 5 -12.69 7.83 -3.39
N SER A 6 -12.68 8.08 -4.70
CA SER A 6 -11.99 9.24 -5.29
C SER A 6 -12.65 10.56 -4.92
N PHE A 7 -13.98 10.54 -4.76
CA PHE A 7 -14.75 11.68 -4.32
C PHE A 7 -14.50 11.97 -2.85
N MET A 8 -14.57 10.95 -1.98
CA MET A 8 -14.22 11.05 -0.57
C MET A 8 -12.80 11.60 -0.42
N TYR A 9 -11.81 10.93 -1.01
CA TYR A 9 -10.40 11.35 -0.95
C TYR A 9 -10.20 12.83 -1.34
N ARG A 10 -10.90 13.33 -2.36
CA ARG A 10 -10.82 14.73 -2.77
C ARG A 10 -11.41 15.67 -1.72
N ARG A 11 -12.63 15.38 -1.26
CA ARG A 11 -13.32 16.19 -0.22
C ARG A 11 -12.54 16.19 1.08
N ASP A 12 -11.92 15.07 1.40
CA ASP A 12 -11.10 14.91 2.58
C ASP A 12 -9.86 15.79 2.53
N ASN A 13 -9.14 15.81 1.41
CA ASN A 13 -8.00 16.71 1.24
C ASN A 13 -8.43 18.18 1.28
N GLU A 14 -9.55 18.54 0.63
CA GLU A 14 -10.10 19.91 0.72
C GLU A 14 -10.39 20.32 2.17
N LEU A 15 -10.97 19.41 2.98
CA LEU A 15 -11.27 19.68 4.38
C LEU A 15 -9.99 19.81 5.22
N ILE A 16 -8.99 18.96 4.99
CA ILE A 16 -7.69 19.05 5.64
C ILE A 16 -7.02 20.40 5.31
N ASP A 17 -7.00 20.80 4.05
CA ASP A 17 -6.41 22.07 3.60
C ASP A 17 -7.08 23.28 4.28
N VAL A 18 -8.42 23.26 4.37
CA VAL A 18 -9.18 24.30 5.06
C VAL A 18 -8.86 24.32 6.55
N ALA A 19 -8.77 23.15 7.20
CA ALA A 19 -8.46 23.06 8.61
C ALA A 19 -7.02 23.50 8.92
N GLU A 20 -6.05 23.18 8.07
CA GLU A 20 -4.66 23.68 8.16
C GLU A 20 -4.61 25.20 7.97
N ALA A 21 -5.36 25.73 7.00
CA ALA A 21 -5.47 27.17 6.80
C ALA A 21 -6.10 27.88 8.00
N PHE A 22 -7.11 27.28 8.62
CA PHE A 22 -7.72 27.77 9.86
C PHE A 22 -6.69 27.81 10.99
N ALA A 23 -5.97 26.70 11.22
CA ALA A 23 -4.94 26.60 12.25
C ALA A 23 -3.84 27.65 12.11
N ARG A 24 -3.42 27.95 10.87
CA ARG A 24 -2.37 28.93 10.58
C ARG A 24 -2.83 30.39 10.67
N LYS A 25 -4.10 30.68 10.37
CA LYS A 25 -4.63 32.05 10.24
C LYS A 25 -5.26 32.60 11.51
N ARG A 26 -5.43 31.79 12.55
CA ARG A 26 -6.04 32.18 13.82
C ARG A 26 -4.99 32.16 14.93
N ASP A 27 -5.09 33.11 15.85
CA ASP A 27 -4.25 33.11 17.06
C ASP A 27 -4.62 31.91 17.93
N GLY A 28 -3.59 31.21 18.41
CA GLY A 28 -3.72 29.97 19.17
C GLY A 28 -2.68 28.95 18.70
N ILE A 29 -1.75 28.58 19.60
CA ILE A 29 -0.76 27.52 19.36
C ILE A 29 -1.17 26.28 20.17
N ASP A 30 -2.47 26.05 20.32
CA ASP A 30 -2.93 24.92 21.10
C ASP A 30 -2.64 23.59 20.38
N ASP A 31 -2.16 22.62 21.14
CA ASP A 31 -1.96 21.27 20.63
C ASP A 31 -3.30 20.64 20.19
N THR A 32 -4.43 21.19 20.66
CA THR A 32 -5.78 20.79 20.28
C THR A 32 -6.01 20.87 18.78
N THR A 33 -5.59 21.97 18.12
CA THR A 33 -5.79 22.14 16.68
C THR A 33 -4.90 21.18 15.86
N LYS A 34 -3.66 20.95 16.29
CA LYS A 34 -2.75 19.96 15.67
C LYS A 34 -3.32 18.54 15.80
N VAL A 35 -3.75 18.17 17.00
CA VAL A 35 -4.34 16.85 17.28
C VAL A 35 -5.65 16.67 16.49
N PHE A 36 -6.45 17.71 16.33
CA PHE A 36 -7.66 17.68 15.50
C PHE A 36 -7.35 17.30 14.05
N LEU A 37 -6.37 17.95 13.42
CA LEU A 37 -5.95 17.66 12.05
C LEU A 37 -5.50 16.20 11.86
N ILE A 38 -4.70 15.70 12.81
CA ILE A 38 -4.22 14.31 12.81
C ILE A 38 -5.41 13.34 12.90
N LYS A 39 -6.31 13.56 13.88
CA LYS A 39 -7.48 12.70 14.09
C LYS A 39 -8.44 12.71 12.91
N LEU A 40 -8.67 13.88 12.29
CA LEU A 40 -9.54 14.02 11.13
C LEU A 40 -9.02 13.16 9.97
N ARG A 41 -7.72 13.30 9.65
CA ARG A 41 -7.06 12.49 8.63
C ARG A 41 -7.17 10.99 8.96
N GLN A 42 -6.84 10.59 10.18
CA GLN A 42 -6.90 9.20 10.61
C GLN A 42 -8.30 8.59 10.46
N LEU A 43 -9.34 9.30 10.89
CA LEU A 43 -10.73 8.85 10.81
C LEU A 43 -11.16 8.57 9.36
N ILE A 44 -10.85 9.52 8.49
CA ILE A 44 -11.14 9.45 7.05
C ILE A 44 -10.45 8.23 6.43
N PHE A 45 -9.13 8.13 6.58
CA PHE A 45 -8.36 7.09 5.90
C PHE A 45 -8.61 5.71 6.50
N THR A 46 -8.96 5.61 7.79
CA THR A 46 -9.42 4.35 8.40
C THR A 46 -10.75 3.90 7.82
N THR A 47 -11.64 4.84 7.50
CA THR A 47 -12.93 4.52 6.86
C THR A 47 -12.71 4.00 5.44
N LEU A 48 -11.84 4.65 4.66
CA LEU A 48 -11.44 4.20 3.33
C LEU A 48 -10.68 2.87 3.37
N GLU A 49 -9.79 2.66 4.34
CA GLU A 49 -9.07 1.40 4.58
C GLU A 49 -10.04 0.22 4.74
N ASN A 50 -11.09 0.42 5.55
CA ASN A 50 -12.03 -0.64 5.88
C ASN A 50 -13.10 -0.91 4.81
N ARG A 51 -13.43 0.08 3.98
CA ARG A 51 -14.59 -0.02 3.06
C ARG A 51 -14.34 0.36 1.62
N GLY A 52 -13.28 1.12 1.33
CA GLY A 52 -13.09 1.79 0.05
C GLY A 52 -13.11 0.85 -1.15
N PHE A 53 -12.56 -0.36 -1.02
CA PHE A 53 -12.55 -1.32 -2.14
C PHE A 53 -13.47 -2.52 -1.96
N ASN A 54 -14.35 -2.52 -0.96
CA ASN A 54 -15.26 -3.62 -0.69
C ASN A 54 -16.22 -3.87 -1.85
N ASN A 55 -16.83 -5.06 -1.89
CA ASN A 55 -17.86 -5.36 -2.87
C ASN A 55 -19.03 -4.38 -2.75
N ILE A 56 -19.57 -3.99 -3.91
CA ILE A 56 -20.70 -3.08 -4.01
C ILE A 56 -21.95 -3.88 -3.71
N ASN A 57 -22.69 -3.49 -2.67
CA ASN A 57 -23.96 -4.09 -2.32
C ASN A 57 -25.10 -3.29 -2.97
N ILE A 58 -25.85 -3.92 -3.88
CA ILE A 58 -27.07 -3.34 -4.44
C ILE A 58 -28.24 -4.14 -3.84
N ASN A 59 -29.09 -3.47 -3.07
CA ASN A 59 -30.32 -4.00 -2.47
C ASN A 59 -30.16 -5.17 -1.49
N TYR A 60 -29.08 -5.20 -0.70
CA TYR A 60 -28.77 -6.13 0.39
C TYR A 60 -28.63 -7.62 0.03
N ASN A 61 -28.99 -8.01 -1.20
CA ASN A 61 -29.01 -9.41 -1.65
C ASN A 61 -28.04 -9.70 -2.81
N GLN A 62 -27.34 -8.70 -3.33
CA GLN A 62 -26.39 -8.86 -4.44
C GLN A 62 -25.11 -8.09 -4.17
N ASN A 63 -23.98 -8.82 -4.14
CA ASN A 63 -22.65 -8.26 -3.99
C ASN A 63 -21.93 -8.32 -5.34
N PHE A 64 -21.59 -7.15 -5.89
CA PHE A 64 -20.81 -7.03 -7.10
C PHE A 64 -19.36 -6.70 -6.77
N LEU A 65 -18.43 -7.28 -7.52
CA LEU A 65 -17.02 -6.94 -7.38
C LEU A 65 -16.82 -5.45 -7.70
N HIS A 66 -16.07 -4.76 -6.84
CA HIS A 66 -15.70 -3.37 -7.06
C HIS A 66 -15.04 -3.19 -8.44
N GLU A 67 -15.45 -2.19 -9.22
CA GLU A 67 -15.02 -2.05 -10.63
C GLU A 67 -13.50 -1.94 -10.80
N PHE A 68 -12.84 -1.16 -9.94
CA PHE A 68 -11.38 -1.08 -9.89
C PHE A 68 -10.75 -2.47 -9.68
N ILE A 69 -11.21 -3.23 -8.69
CA ILE A 69 -10.70 -4.56 -8.37
C ILE A 69 -10.91 -5.50 -9.56
N LYS A 70 -12.11 -5.52 -10.15
CA LYS A 70 -12.43 -6.31 -11.34
C LYS A 70 -11.49 -6.01 -12.51
N LYS A 71 -11.23 -4.73 -12.78
CA LYS A 71 -10.33 -4.32 -13.86
C LYS A 71 -8.92 -4.84 -13.66
N TYR A 72 -8.34 -4.60 -12.47
CA TYR A 72 -6.95 -4.99 -12.21
C TYR A 72 -6.78 -6.49 -11.98
N GLN A 73 -7.81 -7.20 -11.53
CA GLN A 73 -7.79 -8.66 -11.44
C GLN A 73 -7.55 -9.27 -12.82
N SER A 74 -8.24 -8.79 -13.85
CA SER A 74 -8.03 -9.27 -15.22
C SER A 74 -6.62 -8.94 -15.73
N ILE A 75 -6.10 -7.75 -15.43
CA ILE A 75 -4.75 -7.34 -15.85
C ILE A 75 -3.69 -8.22 -15.17
N LEU A 76 -3.77 -8.39 -13.85
CA LEU A 76 -2.82 -9.19 -13.09
C LEU A 76 -2.83 -10.65 -13.55
N ASN A 77 -4.01 -11.24 -13.72
CA ASN A 77 -4.13 -12.61 -14.20
C ASN A 77 -3.55 -12.80 -15.61
N ASN A 78 -3.70 -11.82 -16.50
CA ASN A 78 -3.11 -11.86 -17.83
C ASN A 78 -1.58 -11.74 -17.79
N GLU A 79 -1.04 -10.88 -16.92
CA GLU A 79 0.42 -10.77 -16.73
C GLU A 79 1.02 -12.06 -16.16
N ILE A 80 0.38 -12.67 -15.16
CA ILE A 80 0.81 -13.99 -14.63
C ILE A 80 0.80 -15.04 -15.74
N ASP A 81 -0.27 -15.11 -16.55
CA ASP A 81 -0.39 -16.07 -17.65
C ASP A 81 0.70 -15.89 -18.73
N ARG A 82 1.28 -14.67 -18.89
CA ARG A 82 2.37 -14.41 -19.84
C ARG A 82 3.69 -15.03 -19.41
N TYR A 83 4.02 -14.98 -18.12
CA TYR A 83 5.28 -15.47 -17.59
C TYR A 83 5.20 -16.90 -17.04
N HIS A 84 4.02 -17.34 -16.60
CA HIS A 84 3.78 -18.67 -16.04
C HIS A 84 2.68 -19.42 -16.80
N LYS A 85 3.07 -20.40 -17.62
CA LYS A 85 2.12 -21.36 -18.22
C LYS A 85 1.78 -22.47 -17.23
N LEU A 86 0.86 -22.18 -16.32
CA LEU A 86 0.32 -23.18 -15.39
C LEU A 86 -0.43 -24.26 -16.17
N LYS A 87 0.05 -25.51 -16.09
CA LYS A 87 -0.56 -26.69 -16.75
C LYS A 87 -1.73 -27.26 -15.96
N ASP A 88 -1.71 -27.08 -14.64
CA ASP A 88 -2.73 -27.55 -13.71
C ASP A 88 -3.89 -26.53 -13.65
N PHE A 89 -5.09 -26.99 -14.04
CA PHE A 89 -6.28 -26.15 -14.12
C PHE A 89 -6.78 -25.71 -12.74
N GLU A 90 -6.75 -26.59 -11.75
CA GLU A 90 -7.25 -26.29 -10.39
C GLU A 90 -6.35 -25.24 -9.73
N LYS A 91 -5.03 -25.46 -9.75
CA LYS A 91 -4.05 -24.49 -9.22
C LYS A 91 -4.11 -23.15 -9.93
N LYS A 92 -4.32 -23.16 -11.25
CA LYS A 92 -4.48 -21.94 -12.04
C LYS A 92 -5.71 -21.15 -11.59
N GLN A 93 -6.82 -21.84 -11.30
CA GLN A 93 -8.03 -21.18 -10.84
C GLN A 93 -7.86 -20.63 -9.42
N GLU A 94 -7.20 -21.36 -8.52
CA GLU A 94 -6.86 -20.89 -7.17
C GLU A 94 -6.06 -19.59 -7.20
N ILE A 95 -4.99 -19.53 -7.99
CA ILE A 95 -4.15 -18.31 -8.13
C ILE A 95 -4.97 -17.15 -8.69
N LYS A 96 -5.81 -17.40 -9.71
CA LYS A 96 -6.68 -16.37 -10.29
C LYS A 96 -7.71 -15.82 -9.30
N ASN A 97 -8.14 -16.64 -8.35
CA ASN A 97 -9.06 -16.26 -7.29
C ASN A 97 -8.39 -15.46 -6.16
N MET A 98 -7.05 -15.48 -6.05
CA MET A 98 -6.31 -14.68 -5.05
C MET A 98 -6.00 -13.25 -5.52
N ALA A 99 -6.08 -13.01 -6.83
CA ALA A 99 -5.69 -11.74 -7.43
C ALA A 99 -6.48 -10.55 -6.88
N ASP A 100 -7.78 -10.70 -6.59
CA ASP A 100 -8.59 -9.60 -6.07
C ASP A 100 -8.20 -9.22 -4.63
N ASP A 101 -7.94 -10.20 -3.77
CA ASP A 101 -7.45 -9.99 -2.40
C ASP A 101 -6.07 -9.34 -2.39
N ILE A 102 -5.14 -9.80 -3.24
CA ILE A 102 -3.81 -9.18 -3.39
C ILE A 102 -3.95 -7.73 -3.80
N ILE A 103 -4.76 -7.43 -4.82
CA ILE A 103 -4.97 -6.06 -5.29
C ILE A 103 -5.53 -5.20 -4.15
N ARG A 104 -6.57 -5.68 -3.44
CA ARG A 104 -7.17 -4.97 -2.29
C ARG A 104 -6.12 -4.65 -1.25
N LYS A 105 -5.33 -5.63 -0.80
CA LYS A 105 -4.28 -5.45 0.21
C LYS A 105 -3.27 -4.40 -0.22
N VAL A 106 -2.78 -4.48 -1.45
CA VAL A 106 -1.81 -3.53 -2.01
C VAL A 106 -2.39 -2.12 -2.06
N VAL A 107 -3.56 -1.92 -2.67
CA VAL A 107 -4.11 -0.56 -2.79
C VAL A 107 -4.51 0.03 -1.44
N THR A 108 -5.06 -0.77 -0.53
CA THR A 108 -5.42 -0.34 0.81
C THR A 108 -4.18 0.08 1.60
N LEU A 109 -3.08 -0.67 1.50
CA LEU A 109 -1.81 -0.32 2.13
C LEU A 109 -1.27 1.02 1.62
N PHE A 110 -1.08 1.14 0.31
CA PHE A 110 -0.40 2.29 -0.27
C PHE A 110 -1.25 3.56 -0.27
N TRP A 111 -2.57 3.44 -0.46
CA TRP A 111 -3.43 4.62 -0.61
C TRP A 111 -4.05 5.09 0.70
N PHE A 112 -4.25 4.19 1.68
CA PHE A 112 -4.95 4.53 2.93
C PHE A 112 -4.11 4.32 4.17
N ARG A 113 -3.59 3.12 4.39
CA ARG A 113 -2.90 2.73 5.64
C ARG A 113 -1.77 3.69 6.02
N PHE A 114 -0.95 4.11 5.05
CA PHE A 114 0.15 5.05 5.30
C PHE A 114 -0.31 6.42 5.81
N LYS A 115 -1.52 6.86 5.42
CA LYS A 115 -2.10 8.14 5.84
C LYS A 115 -2.72 8.09 7.24
N VAL A 116 -3.00 6.88 7.76
CA VAL A 116 -3.49 6.66 9.13
C VAL A 116 -2.35 6.77 10.15
N GLN A 117 -1.11 6.47 9.76
CA GLN A 117 0.04 6.58 10.68
C GLN A 117 0.35 8.03 11.05
N GLU A 118 0.93 8.22 12.24
CA GLU A 118 1.51 9.48 12.68
C GLU A 118 2.95 9.23 13.16
N PRO A 119 3.97 9.78 12.49
CA PRO A 119 3.90 10.57 11.25
C PRO A 119 3.46 9.73 10.04
N ILE A 120 3.01 10.42 8.98
CA ILE A 120 2.57 9.78 7.73
C ILE A 120 3.73 8.98 7.13
N ALA A 121 3.52 7.67 6.96
CA ALA A 121 4.51 6.79 6.36
C ALA A 121 4.76 7.17 4.89
N LYS A 122 6.01 7.11 4.46
CA LYS A 122 6.41 7.28 3.05
C LYS A 122 7.12 6.03 2.59
N TYR A 123 7.05 5.79 1.29
CA TYR A 123 7.69 4.65 0.65
C TYR A 123 8.67 5.13 -0.41
N THR A 124 9.79 4.42 -0.54
CA THR A 124 10.82 4.69 -1.55
C THR A 124 11.16 3.39 -2.27
N TRP A 125 11.21 3.45 -3.60
CA TRP A 125 11.68 2.37 -4.44
C TRP A 125 13.14 2.61 -4.78
N PHE A 126 13.95 1.56 -4.73
CA PHE A 126 15.30 1.59 -5.29
C PHE A 126 15.24 1.12 -6.74
N ASN A 127 16.10 1.71 -7.56
CA ASN A 127 16.20 1.39 -8.98
C ASN A 127 17.11 0.19 -9.20
N TYR A 128 16.94 -0.42 -10.38
CA TYR A 128 17.92 -1.38 -10.89
C TYR A 128 19.32 -0.76 -10.89
N ARG A 129 20.28 -1.51 -10.33
CA ARG A 129 21.68 -1.12 -10.12
C ARG A 129 21.96 -0.06 -9.07
N ASP A 130 20.99 0.33 -8.25
CA ASP A 130 21.30 1.10 -7.05
C ASP A 130 22.23 0.27 -6.16
N MET A 131 23.23 0.91 -5.53
CA MET A 131 24.10 0.26 -4.56
C MET A 131 23.29 -0.20 -3.36
N ILE A 132 23.65 -1.37 -2.82
CA ILE A 132 23.01 -1.86 -1.61
C ILE A 132 23.39 -0.98 -0.42
N ASP A 133 22.38 -0.61 0.36
CA ASP A 133 22.52 0.07 1.63
C ASP A 133 22.09 -0.88 2.75
N PRO A 134 23.03 -1.55 3.45
CA PRO A 134 22.70 -2.51 4.53
C PRO A 134 21.93 -1.90 5.70
N ILE A 135 21.90 -0.56 5.84
CA ILE A 135 21.11 0.12 6.88
C ILE A 135 19.63 0.16 6.47
N ARG A 136 19.35 0.17 5.17
CA ARG A 136 18.00 0.34 4.60
C ARG A 136 17.47 -0.90 3.90
N MET A 137 18.33 -1.88 3.64
CA MET A 137 18.02 -3.09 2.89
C MET A 137 18.40 -4.33 3.68
N GLU A 138 17.56 -5.35 3.62
CA GLU A 138 17.86 -6.68 4.14
C GLU A 138 17.98 -7.65 2.97
N GLY A 139 18.93 -8.57 3.07
CA GLY A 139 19.10 -9.65 2.12
C GLY A 139 20.21 -10.60 2.55
N ILE A 140 20.46 -11.60 1.72
CA ILE A 140 21.51 -12.59 1.95
C ILE A 140 22.71 -12.12 1.13
N TRP A 141 23.69 -11.53 1.79
CA TRP A 141 24.94 -11.07 1.21
C TRP A 141 26.07 -11.47 2.16
N ASP A 142 27.21 -11.90 1.60
CA ASP A 142 28.41 -12.12 2.40
C ASP A 142 29.03 -10.76 2.75
N ASP A 143 29.36 -10.55 4.03
CA ASP A 143 29.80 -9.26 4.57
C ASP A 143 31.03 -8.68 3.84
N ASP A 144 31.86 -9.54 3.23
CA ASP A 144 33.10 -9.18 2.53
C ASP A 144 32.89 -8.58 1.12
N ASP A 145 31.70 -8.69 0.51
CA ASP A 145 31.43 -8.27 -0.88
C ASP A 145 30.39 -7.14 -1.02
N THR A 146 29.84 -6.64 0.09
CA THR A 146 28.72 -5.67 0.11
C THR A 146 28.95 -4.40 -0.72
N ASP A 147 30.20 -3.93 -0.85
CA ASP A 147 30.57 -2.73 -1.62
C ASP A 147 30.37 -2.86 -3.14
N ASN A 148 30.24 -4.08 -3.66
CA ASN A 148 30.08 -4.34 -5.10
C ASN A 148 28.70 -4.89 -5.49
N ILE A 149 27.81 -5.10 -4.52
CA ILE A 149 26.49 -5.68 -4.78
C ILE A 149 25.50 -4.56 -5.07
N VAL A 150 24.72 -4.76 -6.14
CA VAL A 150 23.71 -3.81 -6.60
C VAL A 150 22.34 -4.47 -6.66
N VAL A 151 21.29 -3.65 -6.61
CA VAL A 151 19.91 -4.10 -6.70
C VAL A 151 19.63 -4.70 -8.08
N ASP A 152 19.34 -6.01 -8.12
CA ASP A 152 18.90 -6.71 -9.32
C ASP A 152 17.36 -6.69 -9.43
N ILE A 153 16.66 -7.16 -8.37
CA ILE A 153 15.20 -7.11 -8.28
C ILE A 153 14.78 -6.58 -6.91
N PHE A 154 13.92 -5.57 -6.91
CA PHE A 154 13.41 -4.95 -5.69
C PHE A 154 11.91 -5.22 -5.52
N HIS A 155 11.57 -6.11 -4.58
CA HIS A 155 10.23 -6.69 -4.45
C HIS A 155 9.25 -5.84 -3.63
N PHE A 156 9.75 -4.96 -2.76
CA PHE A 156 8.91 -4.17 -1.86
C PHE A 156 9.59 -2.86 -1.46
N PRO A 157 8.87 -1.71 -1.38
CA PRO A 157 9.51 -0.44 -1.10
C PRO A 157 9.93 -0.31 0.36
N LEU A 158 10.99 0.47 0.61
CA LEU A 158 11.36 0.89 1.95
C LEU A 158 10.25 1.79 2.51
N ILE A 159 9.71 1.45 3.70
CA ILE A 159 8.71 2.25 4.40
C ILE A 159 9.37 2.92 5.61
N ALA A 160 9.41 4.26 5.60
CA ALA A 160 10.05 5.04 6.65
C ALA A 160 9.33 6.37 6.88
N ASP A 161 9.56 6.96 8.05
CA ASP A 161 9.30 8.37 8.25
C ASP A 161 10.44 9.20 7.68
N LYS A 162 10.10 10.17 6.84
CA LYS A 162 11.06 11.10 6.24
C LYS A 162 11.59 12.12 7.25
N SER A 163 10.85 12.41 8.33
CA SER A 163 11.25 13.44 9.30
C SER A 163 12.30 12.95 10.29
N THR A 164 12.21 11.68 10.69
CA THR A 164 13.13 11.05 11.65
C THR A 164 14.12 10.08 11.00
N ASN A 165 13.95 9.76 9.70
CA ASN A 165 14.56 8.59 9.05
C ASN A 165 14.31 7.29 9.84
N GLN A 166 13.32 7.27 10.74
CA GLN A 166 12.98 6.09 11.50
C GLN A 166 12.35 5.07 10.55
N ILE A 167 13.04 3.94 10.42
CA ILE A 167 12.61 2.81 9.63
C ILE A 167 11.51 2.12 10.45
N TYR A 168 10.27 2.18 9.96
CA TYR A 168 9.16 1.45 10.59
C TYR A 168 9.22 -0.04 10.31
N THR A 169 9.86 -0.39 9.20
CA THR A 169 9.98 -1.77 8.75
C THR A 169 11.31 -1.93 8.03
N PRO A 170 12.32 -2.54 8.68
CA PRO A 170 13.45 -3.12 7.96
C PRO A 170 12.93 -4.14 6.93
N LEU A 171 13.64 -4.28 5.81
CA LEU A 171 13.13 -4.76 4.51
C LEU A 171 12.43 -6.15 4.49
N ASN A 172 12.34 -6.94 5.57
CA ASN A 172 11.56 -8.19 5.61
C ASN A 172 10.45 -8.33 6.67
N SER A 173 9.98 -7.30 7.36
CA SER A 173 9.10 -7.51 8.55
C SER A 173 7.66 -6.95 8.51
N PHE A 174 6.73 -7.83 8.13
CA PHE A 174 5.30 -7.94 8.54
C PHE A 174 4.21 -7.00 7.97
N ILE A 175 3.48 -7.51 6.96
CA ILE A 175 2.07 -7.98 7.08
C ILE A 175 1.90 -9.16 6.10
N ASN A 176 2.10 -10.42 6.49
CA ASN A 176 1.81 -11.62 5.66
C ASN A 176 2.03 -11.52 4.12
N ILE A 177 3.01 -10.73 3.68
CA ILE A 177 3.44 -10.66 2.28
C ILE A 177 4.33 -11.86 1.97
N LYS A 178 4.87 -12.53 3.00
CA LYS A 178 5.35 -13.91 2.83
C LYS A 178 4.26 -14.78 2.22
N ASP A 179 2.99 -14.69 2.60
CA ASP A 179 1.94 -15.48 1.92
C ASP A 179 1.71 -15.03 0.47
N ILE A 180 1.83 -13.73 0.17
CA ILE A 180 1.64 -13.20 -1.20
C ILE A 180 2.83 -13.56 -2.09
N ILE A 181 4.07 -13.48 -1.60
CA ILE A 181 5.30 -13.72 -2.36
C ILE A 181 5.64 -15.23 -2.39
N ILE A 182 5.48 -15.98 -1.30
CA ILE A 182 5.65 -17.45 -1.26
C ILE A 182 4.65 -18.12 -2.21
N GLN A 183 3.44 -17.55 -2.41
CA GLN A 183 2.53 -18.04 -3.44
C GLN A 183 3.06 -17.88 -4.88
N PHE A 184 3.98 -16.95 -5.15
CA PHE A 184 4.58 -16.74 -6.47
C PHE A 184 6.01 -17.29 -6.60
N THR A 185 6.71 -17.56 -5.50
CA THR A 185 8.11 -18.02 -5.52
C THR A 185 8.32 -19.42 -4.92
N SER A 186 7.26 -20.15 -4.59
CA SER A 186 7.37 -21.53 -4.05
C SER A 186 6.69 -22.61 -4.90
N TYR A 187 6.66 -22.43 -6.23
CA TYR A 187 6.30 -23.48 -7.18
C TYR A 187 7.13 -23.40 -8.47
#